data_AF-A0AAV9X9H6-F1
#
_entry.id   AF-A0AAV9X9H6-F1
#
_cell.length_a   1.000
_cell.length_b   1.000
_cell.length_c   1.000
_cell.angle_alpha   90.00
_cell.angle_beta   90.00
_cell.angle_gamma   90.00
#
_symmetry.space_group_name_H-M   'P 1'
#
loop_
_entity.id
_entity.type
_entity.pdbx_description
1 polymer ?
#
loop_
_entity_poly.entity_id
_entity_poly.type
_entity_poly.pdbx_seq_one_letter_code
_entity_poly.pdbx_strand_id
1 'polypeptide(L)'
;MGLSAVFPIFHGIKLQGIEITDRMSGLKWLVAEGVAYIVGALLYAARVPERWKPGKFDIIGASHQIFHILVLVGAGCHLKSMVLAFDNAHSEGGVKCPPVGI
;
A
#
# COMPACT_ATOMS: atom_id res chain seq x y z
N MET A 1 -1.36 -10.95 -7.41
CA MET A 1 -1.07 -11.39 -6.03
C MET A 1 -1.15 -10.27 -4.98
N GLY A 2 -1.25 -8.98 -5.34
CA GLY A 2 -1.44 -7.87 -4.35
C GLY A 2 -2.88 -7.39 -4.16
N LEU A 3 -3.73 -7.45 -5.20
CA LEU A 3 -5.11 -6.93 -5.14
C LEU A 3 -6.05 -7.74 -4.22
N SER A 4 -5.67 -8.95 -3.82
CA SER A 4 -6.45 -9.78 -2.90
C SER A 4 -6.61 -9.14 -1.51
N ALA A 5 -5.74 -8.19 -1.13
CA ALA A 5 -5.84 -7.44 0.11
C ALA A 5 -7.14 -6.61 0.22
N VAL A 6 -7.82 -6.32 -0.90
CA VAL A 6 -9.10 -5.61 -0.89
C VAL A 6 -10.17 -6.38 -0.09
N PHE A 7 -10.19 -7.71 -0.17
CA PHE A 7 -11.20 -8.52 0.52
C PHE A 7 -11.15 -8.41 2.05
N PRO A 8 -10.02 -8.70 2.73
CA PRO A 8 -9.94 -8.59 4.19
C PRO A 8 -10.08 -7.14 4.68
N ILE A 9 -9.58 -6.15 3.92
CA ILE A 9 -9.74 -4.74 4.27
C ILE A 9 -11.21 -4.31 4.20
N PHE A 10 -11.90 -4.64 3.12
CA PHE A 10 -13.32 -4.33 2.98
C PHE A 10 -14.18 -5.04 4.03
N HIS A 11 -13.84 -6.29 4.35
CA HIS A 11 -14.48 -7.03 5.42
C HIS A 11 -14.26 -6.37 6.80
N GLY A 12 -13.03 -5.97 7.11
CA GLY A 12 -12.70 -5.22 8.34
C GLY A 12 -13.48 -3.91 8.46
N ILE A 13 -13.55 -3.13 7.39
CA ILE A 13 -14.33 -1.88 7.35
C ILE A 13 -15.82 -2.15 7.62
N LYS A 14 -16.40 -3.23 7.06
CA LYS A 14 -17.79 -3.60 7.31
C LYS A 14 -18.06 -4.00 8.76
N LEU A 15 -17.14 -4.69 9.40
CA LEU A 15 -17.31 -5.18 10.77
C LEU A 15 -17.02 -4.10 11.83
N GLN A 16 -16.03 -3.24 11.59
CA GLN A 16 -15.44 -2.39 12.62
C GLN A 16 -15.57 -0.90 12.31
N GLY A 17 -15.94 -0.55 11.08
CA GLY A 17 -15.85 0.82 10.58
C GLY A 17 -14.44 1.18 10.11
N ILE A 18 -14.36 2.28 9.37
CA ILE A 18 -13.14 2.73 8.70
C ILE A 18 -12.07 3.24 9.68
N GLU A 19 -12.50 3.91 10.76
CA GLU A 19 -11.58 4.50 11.75
C GLU A 19 -10.84 3.41 12.55
N ILE A 20 -11.59 2.40 13.02
CA ILE A 20 -11.00 1.26 13.74
C ILE A 20 -10.06 0.49 12.81
N THR A 21 -10.48 0.24 11.57
CA THR A 21 -9.65 -0.46 10.58
C THR A 21 -8.37 0.32 10.26
N ASP A 22 -8.42 1.66 10.14
CA ASP A 22 -7.23 2.50 9.94
C ASP A 22 -6.25 2.38 11.12
N ARG A 23 -6.76 2.41 12.35
CA ARG A 23 -5.93 2.27 13.56
C ARG A 23 -5.32 0.88 13.70
N MET A 24 -6.03 -0.18 13.31
CA MET A 24 -5.55 -1.56 13.41
C MET A 24 -4.58 -1.98 12.30
N SER A 25 -4.77 -1.47 11.08
CA SER A 25 -4.02 -1.94 9.91
C SER A 25 -3.08 -0.89 9.31
N GLY A 26 -3.19 0.38 9.70
CA GLY A 26 -2.52 1.48 9.03
C GLY A 26 -3.10 1.77 7.64
N LEU A 27 -4.42 1.64 7.46
CA LEU A 27 -5.14 1.65 6.18
C LEU A 27 -4.66 2.74 5.21
N LYS A 28 -4.42 3.96 5.66
CA LYS A 28 -3.88 5.04 4.81
C LYS A 28 -2.57 4.69 4.11
N TRP A 29 -1.65 4.01 4.81
CA TRP A 29 -0.36 3.59 4.27
C TRP A 29 -0.50 2.40 3.33
N LEU A 30 -1.41 1.46 3.62
CA LEU A 30 -1.77 0.38 2.70
C LEU A 30 -2.37 0.91 1.39
N VAL A 31 -3.24 1.93 1.47
CA VAL A 31 -3.78 2.58 0.26
C VAL A 31 -2.67 3.26 -0.54
N ALA A 32 -1.74 3.95 0.13
CA ALA A 32 -0.60 4.58 -0.53
C ALA A 32 0.31 3.55 -1.24
N GLU A 33 0.59 2.40 -0.61
CA GLU A 33 1.29 1.27 -1.23
C GLU A 33 0.55 0.80 -2.50
N GLY A 34 -0.76 0.57 -2.40
CA GLY A 34 -1.58 0.14 -3.53
C GLY A 34 -1.53 1.11 -4.69
N VAL A 35 -1.62 2.42 -4.43
CA VAL A 35 -1.48 3.46 -5.46
C VAL A 35 -0.09 3.43 -6.08
N ALA A 36 0.98 3.33 -5.29
CA ALA A 36 2.34 3.27 -5.81
C ALA A 36 2.55 2.07 -6.75
N TYR A 37 2.06 0.88 -6.36
CA TYR A 37 2.14 -0.31 -7.20
C TYR A 37 1.31 -0.21 -8.47
N ILE A 38 0.08 0.30 -8.40
CA ILE A 38 -0.78 0.46 -9.60
C ILE A 38 -0.15 1.46 -10.57
N VAL A 39 0.29 2.62 -10.08
CA VAL A 39 0.95 3.64 -10.92
C VAL A 39 2.22 3.08 -11.53
N GLY A 40 3.07 2.40 -10.75
CA GLY A 40 4.28 1.79 -11.26
C GLY A 40 4.01 0.74 -12.33
N ALA A 41 3.03 -0.14 -12.10
CA ALA A 41 2.64 -1.16 -13.07
C ALA A 41 2.10 -0.54 -14.36
N LEU A 42 1.30 0.52 -14.27
CA LEU A 42 0.77 1.23 -15.44
C LEU A 42 1.90 1.92 -16.23
N LEU A 43 2.84 2.59 -15.55
CA LEU A 43 3.99 3.23 -16.20
C LEU A 43 4.87 2.20 -16.91
N TYR A 44 5.17 1.09 -16.24
CA TYR A 44 5.92 -0.02 -16.80
C TYR A 44 5.22 -0.65 -18.02
N ALA A 45 3.93 -0.94 -17.91
CA ALA A 45 3.14 -1.52 -18.99
C ALA A 45 3.02 -0.58 -20.20
N ALA A 46 2.84 0.72 -19.96
CA ALA A 46 2.74 1.72 -21.02
C ALA A 46 4.10 2.10 -21.65
N ARG A 47 5.21 1.70 -21.01
CA ARG A 47 6.59 2.09 -21.36
C ARG A 47 6.78 3.61 -21.39
N VAL A 48 6.22 4.30 -20.40
CA VAL A 48 6.33 5.77 -20.27
C VAL A 48 7.40 6.07 -19.23
N PRO A 49 8.36 6.99 -19.52
CA PRO A 49 8.35 7.99 -20.59
C PRO A 49 9.10 7.62 -21.88
N GLU A 50 9.78 6.48 -21.96
CA GLU A 50 10.64 6.11 -23.09
C GLU A 50 9.87 6.00 -24.41
N ARG A 51 8.58 5.66 -24.37
CA ARG A 51 7.68 5.68 -25.53
C ARG A 51 7.48 7.08 -26.12
N TRP A 52 7.56 8.13 -25.30
CA TRP A 52 7.35 9.52 -25.77
C TRP A 52 8.61 10.16 -26.34
N LYS A 53 9.79 9.78 -25.85
CA LYS A 53 11.07 10.29 -26.36
C LYS A 53 12.07 9.13 -26.51
N PRO A 54 12.00 8.38 -27.61
CA PRO A 54 12.95 7.31 -27.91
C PRO A 54 14.40 7.82 -27.84
N GLY A 55 15.30 7.04 -27.24
CA GLY A 55 16.73 7.39 -27.12
C GLY A 55 17.10 8.34 -25.97
N LYS A 56 16.13 8.97 -25.29
CA LYS A 56 16.43 9.88 -24.15
C LYS A 56 16.54 9.17 -22.80
N PHE A 57 15.89 8.03 -22.66
CA PHE A 57 15.73 7.34 -21.37
C PHE A 57 16.44 5.98 -21.34
N ASP A 58 17.40 5.76 -22.23
CA ASP A 58 18.04 4.45 -22.42
C ASP A 58 18.90 4.03 -21.22
N ILE A 59 19.46 5.01 -20.48
CA ILE A 59 20.34 4.77 -19.33
C ILE A 59 19.67 5.16 -18.00
N ILE A 60 18.95 6.29 -17.96
CA ILE A 60 18.30 6.79 -16.73
C ILE A 60 16.86 7.23 -17.04
N GLY A 61 15.92 6.86 -16.17
CA GLY A 61 14.54 7.33 -16.21
C GLY A 61 13.62 6.50 -17.11
N ALA A 62 14.04 5.31 -17.53
CA ALA A 62 13.16 4.34 -18.19
C ALA A 62 12.02 3.91 -17.25
N SER A 63 10.86 3.55 -17.81
CA SER A 63 9.69 3.08 -17.05
C SER A 63 10.01 1.96 -16.05
N HIS A 64 10.93 1.04 -16.40
CA HIS A 64 11.37 -0.03 -15.52
C HIS A 64 12.12 0.47 -14.28
N GLN A 65 12.95 1.51 -14.42
CA GLN A 65 13.64 2.11 -13.27
C GLN A 65 12.65 2.86 -12.37
N ILE A 66 11.72 3.60 -12.97
CA ILE A 66 10.65 4.29 -12.25
C ILE A 66 9.78 3.28 -11.50
N PHE A 67 9.47 2.15 -12.13
CA PHE A 67 8.77 1.03 -11.50
C PHE A 67 9.49 0.52 -10.25
N HIS A 68 10.80 0.25 -10.33
CA HIS A 68 11.58 -0.18 -9.16
C HIS A 68 11.57 0.85 -8.03
N ILE A 69 11.67 2.14 -8.35
CA ILE A 69 11.58 3.21 -7.35
C ILE A 69 10.19 3.19 -6.66
N LEU A 70 9.11 3.04 -7.43
CA LEU A 70 7.76 2.96 -6.88
C LEU A 70 7.54 1.69 -6.06
N VAL A 71 8.18 0.57 -6.42
CA VAL A 71 8.18 -0.64 -5.60
C VAL A 71 8.86 -0.39 -4.25
N LEU A 72 9.99 0.31 -4.21
CA LEU A 72 10.65 0.68 -2.95
C LEU A 72 9.79 1.61 -2.09
N VAL A 73 9.11 2.59 -2.71
CA VAL A 73 8.15 3.46 -2.01
C VAL A 73 7.01 2.64 -1.43
N GLY A 74 6.43 1.72 -2.22
CA GLY A 74 5.36 0.82 -1.76
C GLY A 74 5.80 -0.04 -0.58
N ALA A 75 7.00 -0.63 -0.63
CA ALA A 75 7.57 -1.39 0.48
C ALA A 75 7.77 -0.54 1.74
N GLY A 76 8.19 0.72 1.59
CA GLY A 76 8.30 1.67 2.71
C GLY A 76 6.94 2.01 3.33
N CYS A 77 5.91 2.23 2.50
CA CYS A 77 4.53 2.41 2.96
C CYS A 77 4.02 1.16 3.69
N HIS A 78 4.28 -0.02 3.14
CA HIS A 78 3.90 -1.29 3.75
C HIS A 78 4.52 -1.46 5.14
N LEU A 79 5.83 -1.23 5.25
CA LEU A 79 6.56 -1.31 6.51
C LEU A 79 5.97 -0.34 7.54
N LYS A 80 5.70 0.91 7.15
CA LYS A 80 5.09 1.90 8.03
C LYS A 80 3.70 1.48 8.50
N SER A 81 2.91 0.88 7.61
CA SER A 81 1.61 0.31 7.96
C SER A 81 1.72 -0.76 9.03
N MET A 82 2.67 -1.69 8.87
CA MET A 82 2.92 -2.77 9.83
C MET A 82 3.40 -2.25 11.18
N VAL A 83 4.29 -1.26 11.20
CA VAL A 83 4.77 -0.64 12.45
C VAL A 83 3.62 0.03 13.20
N LEU A 84 2.77 0.79 12.50
CA LEU A 84 1.61 1.42 13.12
C LEU A 84 0.61 0.40 13.67
N ALA A 85 0.37 -0.69 12.94
CA ALA A 85 -0.47 -1.80 13.40
C ALA A 85 0.13 -2.48 14.65
N PHE A 86 1.45 -2.69 14.65
CA PHE A 86 2.19 -3.26 15.78
C PHE A 86 2.10 -2.36 17.02
N ASP A 87 2.37 -1.06 16.85
CA ASP A 87 2.28 -0.07 17.94
C ASP A 87 0.85 0.01 18.48
N ASN A 88 -0.16 -0.01 17.61
CA ASN A 88 -1.55 -0.04 18.04
C ASN A 88 -1.83 -1.26 18.92
N ALA A 89 -1.41 -2.45 18.51
CA ALA A 89 -1.65 -3.69 19.24
C ALA A 89 -0.93 -3.75 20.61
N HIS A 90 0.20 -3.07 20.76
CA HIS A 90 1.01 -3.10 21.99
C HIS A 90 0.87 -1.85 22.87
N SER A 91 0.16 -0.82 22.41
CA SER A 91 -0.11 0.38 23.20
C SER A 91 -1.23 0.16 24.24
N GLU A 92 -1.11 0.79 25.42
CA GLU A 92 -2.13 0.70 26.49
C GLU A 92 -3.51 1.21 26.04
N GLY A 93 -3.54 2.16 25.09
CA GLY A 93 -4.73 2.72 24.44
C GLY A 93 -5.04 2.12 23.06
N GLY A 94 -4.47 0.95 22.76
CA GLY A 94 -4.67 0.21 21.52
C GLY A 94 -6.13 -0.18 21.29
N VAL A 95 -6.48 -0.44 20.02
CA VAL A 95 -7.82 -0.98 19.71
C VAL A 95 -7.91 -2.38 20.33
N LYS A 96 -8.78 -2.54 21.32
CA LYS A 96 -9.05 -3.84 21.94
C LYS A 96 -10.12 -4.58 21.14
N CYS A 97 -10.00 -5.90 21.07
CA CYS A 97 -11.06 -6.73 20.51
C CYS A 97 -12.37 -6.46 21.25
N PRO A 98 -13.50 -6.26 20.55
CA PRO A 98 -14.79 -6.28 21.21
C PRO A 98 -14.94 -7.63 21.91
N PRO A 99 -15.56 -7.68 23.11
CA PRO A 99 -15.85 -8.95 23.75
C PRO A 99 -16.68 -9.77 22.77
N VAL A 100 -16.22 -10.99 22.47
CA VAL A 100 -16.99 -11.93 21.67
C VAL A 100 -18.21 -12.28 22.50
N GLY A 101 -19.35 -11.64 22.19
CA GLY A 101 -20.63 -11.96 22.79
C GLY A 101 -21.01 -13.38 22.37
N ILE A 102 -20.81 -14.33 23.29
CA ILE A 102 -21.54 -15.59 23.32
C ILE A 102 -22.81 -15.34 24.12
#